data_AF-A0A7C5RFZ5-F1
#
_entry.id   AF-A0A7C5RFZ5-F1
#
_cell.length_a   1.000
_cell.length_b   1.000
_cell.length_c   1.000
_cell.angle_alpha   90.00
_cell.angle_beta   90.00
_cell.angle_gamma   90.00
#
_symmetry.space_group_name_H-M   'P 1'
#
loop_
_entity.id
_entity.type
_entity.pdbx_description
1 polymer ?
#
loop_
_entity_poly.entity_id
_entity_poly.type
_entity_poly.pdbx_seq_one_letter_code
_entity_poly.pdbx_strand_id
1 'polypeptide(L)'
;VIGREHIRIEINEENYIKEISNARTFGFIEDAEKLKKAGLVLGASLGNVHVYSRVEKKSLNGDRYPDESVRHKVLDLIGAIAIFSPRIVGEFIARKSGHFIDCKVIKMIYDQYM
;
A
#
# COMPACT_ATOMS: atom_id res chain seq x y z
N VAL A 1 12.49 -2.41 -11.32
CA VAL A 1 12.74 -1.52 -10.16
C VAL A 1 11.39 -0.92 -9.80
N ILE A 2 11.04 -0.83 -8.51
CA ILE A 2 9.70 -0.40 -8.06
C ILE A 2 9.64 1.10 -7.71
N GLY A 3 10.54 1.89 -8.29
CA GLY A 3 10.66 3.32 -8.02
C GLY A 3 11.24 3.64 -6.64
N ARG A 4 10.80 4.76 -6.06
CA ARG A 4 11.24 5.23 -4.74
C ARG A 4 10.50 4.48 -3.62
N GLU A 5 11.25 3.97 -2.65
CA GLU A 5 10.72 3.08 -1.59
C GLU A 5 10.54 3.78 -0.23
N HIS A 6 10.72 5.10 -0.18
CA HIS A 6 10.64 5.90 1.05
C HIS A 6 9.76 7.12 0.85
N ILE A 7 8.84 7.36 1.79
CA ILE A 7 7.98 8.54 1.85
C ILE A 7 7.81 8.98 3.31
N ARG A 8 7.74 10.29 3.54
CA ARG A 8 7.28 10.91 4.77
C ARG A 8 6.24 11.94 4.38
N ILE A 9 5.05 11.85 4.94
CA ILE A 9 3.92 12.69 4.58
C ILE A 9 3.09 12.98 5.82
N GLU A 10 2.61 14.22 5.93
CA GLU A 10 1.61 14.58 6.93
C GLU A 10 0.22 14.24 6.38
N ILE A 11 -0.55 13.46 7.13
CA ILE A 11 -1.88 13.01 6.71
C ILE A 11 -2.94 13.97 7.24
N ASN A 12 -3.63 14.63 6.32
CA ASN A 12 -4.88 15.35 6.52
C ASN A 12 -5.80 15.05 5.32
N GLU A 13 -7.02 15.56 5.32
CA GLU A 13 -8.00 15.29 4.24
C GLU A 13 -7.48 15.71 2.86
N GLU A 14 -6.88 16.89 2.75
CA GLU A 14 -6.37 17.43 1.50
C GLU A 14 -5.22 16.59 0.93
N ASN A 15 -4.22 16.29 1.77
CA ASN A 15 -3.08 15.47 1.38
C ASN A 15 -3.50 14.04 1.08
N TYR A 16 -4.42 13.46 1.86
CA TYR A 16 -4.94 12.12 1.57
C TYR A 16 -5.53 12.04 0.16
N ILE A 17 -6.40 12.99 -0.20
CA ILE A 17 -7.04 13.02 -1.52
C ILE A 17 -6.01 13.20 -2.64
N LYS A 18 -5.13 14.19 -2.52
CA LYS A 18 -4.17 14.54 -3.58
C LYS A 18 -3.05 13.51 -3.76
N GLU A 19 -2.55 12.99 -2.65
CA GLU A 19 -1.27 12.29 -2.61
C GLU A 19 -1.36 10.79 -2.40
N ILE A 20 -2.43 10.27 -1.79
CA ILE A 20 -2.48 8.87 -1.32
C ILE A 20 -3.64 8.10 -1.94
N SER A 21 -4.83 8.70 -2.02
CA SER A 21 -6.08 8.01 -2.36
C SER A 21 -6.06 7.26 -3.70
N ASN A 22 -5.28 7.75 -4.67
CA ASN A 22 -5.25 7.21 -6.02
C ASN A 22 -4.08 6.23 -6.27
N ALA A 23 -3.31 5.86 -5.23
CA ALA A 23 -2.20 4.92 -5.34
C ALA A 23 -2.70 3.47 -5.46
N ARG A 24 -2.46 2.83 -6.61
CA ARG A 24 -2.95 1.47 -6.88
C ARG A 24 -2.17 0.42 -6.10
N THR A 25 -2.85 -0.69 -5.82
CA THR A 25 -2.16 -1.91 -5.40
C THR A 25 -1.21 -2.40 -6.48
N PHE A 26 -0.18 -3.14 -6.11
CA PHE A 26 0.89 -3.47 -7.02
C PHE A 26 1.38 -4.91 -6.89
N GLY A 27 1.99 -5.41 -7.97
CA GLY A 27 2.56 -6.75 -8.01
C GLY A 27 3.53 -6.91 -9.19
N PHE A 28 4.16 -8.07 -9.26
CA PHE A 28 5.08 -8.41 -10.33
C PHE A 28 4.41 -9.35 -11.34
N ILE A 29 4.63 -9.10 -12.63
CA ILE A 29 4.10 -9.97 -13.68
C ILE A 29 4.59 -11.41 -13.54
N GLU A 30 5.82 -11.59 -13.06
CA GLU A 30 6.44 -12.89 -12.87
C GLU A 30 5.76 -13.71 -11.77
N ASP A 31 5.06 -13.07 -10.84
CA ASP A 31 4.35 -13.76 -9.75
C ASP A 31 2.89 -14.09 -10.15
N ALA A 32 2.37 -13.47 -11.20
CA ALA A 32 0.95 -13.50 -11.54
C ALA A 32 0.44 -14.92 -11.86
N GLU A 33 1.18 -15.70 -12.65
CA GLU A 33 0.78 -17.06 -13.03
C GLU A 33 0.69 -17.98 -11.80
N LYS A 34 1.71 -17.93 -10.93
CA LYS A 34 1.76 -18.71 -9.69
C LYS A 34 0.59 -18.35 -8.76
N LEU A 35 0.32 -17.05 -8.58
CA LEU A 35 -0.77 -16.59 -7.73
C LEU A 35 -2.14 -17.00 -8.29
N LYS A 36 -2.34 -16.89 -9.61
CA LYS A 36 -3.58 -17.35 -10.26
C LYS A 36 -3.80 -18.86 -10.11
N LYS A 37 -2.75 -19.67 -10.26
CA LYS A 37 -2.81 -21.12 -10.01
C LYS A 37 -3.18 -21.46 -8.56
N ALA A 38 -2.85 -20.58 -7.61
CA ALA A 38 -3.23 -20.70 -6.20
C ALA A 38 -4.64 -20.13 -5.88
N GLY A 39 -5.42 -19.73 -6.89
CA GLY A 39 -6.74 -19.13 -6.69
C GLY A 39 -6.70 -17.67 -6.20
N LEU A 40 -5.54 -17.03 -6.21
CA LEU A 40 -5.35 -15.63 -5.82
C LEU A 40 -5.35 -14.72 -7.06
N VAL A 41 -5.56 -13.42 -6.85
CA VAL A 41 -5.47 -12.36 -7.88
C VAL A 41 -6.25 -12.65 -9.18
N LEU A 42 -7.35 -13.42 -9.09
CA LEU A 42 -8.12 -13.85 -10.26
C LEU A 42 -8.72 -12.68 -11.05
N GLY A 43 -9.07 -11.58 -10.36
CA GLY A 43 -9.55 -10.34 -10.97
C GLY A 43 -8.47 -9.32 -11.32
N ALA A 44 -7.18 -9.65 -11.15
CA ALA A 44 -6.09 -8.72 -11.43
C ALA A 44 -5.91 -8.49 -12.94
N SER A 45 -5.81 -7.22 -13.32
CA SER A 45 -5.60 -6.74 -14.68
C SER A 45 -4.71 -5.49 -14.65
N LEU A 46 -4.21 -5.09 -15.82
CA LEU A 46 -3.47 -3.82 -15.95
C LEU A 46 -4.34 -2.59 -15.67
N GLY A 47 -5.67 -2.73 -15.62
CA GLY A 47 -6.59 -1.64 -15.30
C GLY A 47 -6.76 -1.36 -13.80
N ASN A 48 -6.46 -2.35 -12.93
CA ASN A 48 -6.71 -2.26 -11.49
C ASN A 48 -5.50 -2.56 -10.60
N VAL A 49 -4.41 -3.09 -11.16
CA VAL A 49 -3.15 -3.33 -10.45
C VAL A 49 -2.02 -2.60 -11.18
N HIS A 50 -1.14 -1.94 -10.43
CA HIS A 50 0.11 -1.44 -10.94
C HIS A 50 1.13 -2.57 -11.06
N VAL A 51 1.54 -2.91 -12.28
CA VAL A 51 2.33 -4.13 -12.53
C VAL A 51 3.76 -3.75 -12.87
N TYR A 52 4.72 -4.37 -12.17
CA TYR A 52 6.15 -4.26 -12.45
C TYR A 52 6.69 -5.53 -13.11
N SER A 53 7.78 -5.38 -13.86
CA SER A 53 8.62 -6.50 -14.27
C SER A 53 10.00 -6.43 -13.62
N ARG A 54 10.45 -7.57 -13.09
CA ARG A 54 11.83 -7.76 -12.62
C ARG A 54 12.79 -7.86 -13.81
N VAL A 55 12.33 -8.46 -14.91
CA VAL A 55 13.11 -8.62 -16.14
C VAL A 55 13.31 -7.28 -16.85
N GLU A 56 12.23 -6.55 -17.14
CA GLU A 56 12.31 -5.25 -17.83
C GLU A 56 12.71 -4.09 -16.91
N LYS A 57 12.77 -4.35 -15.59
CA LYS A 57 13.12 -3.39 -14.55
C LYS A 57 12.26 -2.11 -14.51
N LYS A 58 11.05 -2.12 -15.07
CA LYS A 58 10.11 -0.98 -15.11
C LYS A 58 8.67 -1.40 -14.79
N SER A 59 7.75 -0.44 -14.71
CA SER A 59 6.32 -0.72 -14.73
C SER A 59 5.81 -1.02 -16.14
N LEU A 60 4.75 -1.83 -16.23
CA LEU A 60 4.16 -2.29 -17.49
C LEU A 60 2.92 -1.48 -17.90
N ASN A 61 2.33 -0.73 -16.99
CA ASN A 61 1.11 0.06 -17.22
C ASN A 61 1.24 1.52 -16.75
N GLY A 62 2.47 2.02 -16.66
CA GLY A 62 2.78 3.40 -16.28
C GLY A 62 2.51 3.72 -14.82
N ASP A 63 3.20 4.74 -14.33
CA ASP A 63 3.15 5.17 -12.94
C ASP A 63 2.20 6.38 -12.83
N ARG A 64 1.30 6.38 -11.83
CA ARG A 64 0.55 7.60 -11.47
C ARG A 64 1.42 8.54 -10.64
N TYR A 65 2.32 7.94 -9.86
CA TYR A 65 3.30 8.63 -9.03
C TYR A 65 4.66 7.92 -9.15
N PRO A 66 5.80 8.63 -9.16
CA PRO A 66 7.13 7.99 -9.18
C PRO A 66 7.42 7.06 -7.98
N ASP A 67 6.61 7.17 -6.94
CA ASP A 67 6.66 6.49 -5.65
C ASP A 67 5.32 5.79 -5.32
N GLU A 68 4.54 5.42 -6.34
CA GLU A 68 3.18 4.86 -6.19
C GLU A 68 3.12 3.64 -5.26
N SER A 69 4.12 2.74 -5.32
CA SER A 69 4.18 1.56 -4.44
C SER A 69 4.27 1.90 -2.95
N VAL A 70 5.07 2.90 -2.57
CA VAL A 70 5.17 3.29 -1.15
C VAL A 70 3.96 4.12 -0.71
N ARG A 71 3.36 4.93 -1.60
CA ARG A 71 2.07 5.61 -1.33
C ARG A 71 0.95 4.61 -1.06
N HIS A 72 0.89 3.52 -1.82
CA HIS A 72 -0.09 2.45 -1.56
C HIS A 72 0.12 1.79 -0.20
N LYS A 73 1.37 1.66 0.29
CA LYS A 73 1.63 1.16 1.64
C LYS A 73 1.19 2.12 2.74
N VAL A 74 1.27 3.43 2.50
CA VAL A 74 0.65 4.43 3.38
C VAL A 74 -0.87 4.29 3.36
N LEU A 75 -1.47 4.10 2.18
CA LEU A 75 -2.92 3.85 2.04
C LEU A 75 -3.36 2.60 2.80
N ASP A 76 -2.61 1.50 2.71
CA ASP A 76 -2.83 0.26 3.47
C ASP A 76 -2.83 0.52 5.00
N LEU A 77 -1.86 1.30 5.49
CA LEU A 77 -1.74 1.64 6.91
C LEU A 77 -2.90 2.54 7.38
N ILE A 78 -3.29 3.53 6.58
CA ILE A 78 -4.49 4.36 6.85
C ILE A 78 -5.73 3.48 6.97
N GLY A 79 -5.87 2.49 6.08
CA GLY A 79 -6.94 1.50 6.15
C GLY A 79 -6.93 0.71 7.46
N ALA A 80 -5.76 0.25 7.92
CA ALA A 80 -5.64 -0.45 9.19
C ALA A 80 -6.01 0.43 10.40
N ILE A 81 -5.63 1.70 10.40
CA ILE A 81 -6.02 2.69 11.42
C ILE A 81 -7.55 2.86 11.43
N ALA A 82 -8.16 2.98 10.26
CA ALA A 82 -9.59 3.19 10.13
C ALA A 82 -10.44 2.03 10.69
N ILE A 83 -9.92 0.79 10.71
CA ILE A 83 -10.63 -0.38 11.27
C ILE A 83 -10.90 -0.22 12.77
N PHE A 84 -9.99 0.38 13.52
CA PHE A 84 -10.04 0.42 15.00
C PHE A 84 -10.40 1.80 15.58
N SER A 85 -11.07 2.66 14.82
CA SER A 85 -11.57 3.98 15.22
C SER A 85 -10.57 5.16 15.08
N PRO A 86 -11.00 6.31 14.51
CA PRO A 86 -10.14 7.29 13.85
C PRO A 86 -9.49 8.36 14.77
N ARG A 87 -9.24 8.07 16.04
CA ARG A 87 -8.69 9.07 16.99
C ARG A 87 -7.25 8.82 17.39
N ILE A 88 -6.40 8.49 16.42
CA ILE A 88 -4.96 8.41 16.66
C ILE A 88 -4.29 9.67 16.11
N VAL A 89 -3.69 10.45 17.00
CA VAL A 89 -2.82 11.58 16.66
C VAL A 89 -1.40 11.19 17.05
N GLY A 90 -0.51 11.13 16.06
CA GLY A 90 0.88 10.74 16.28
C GLY A 90 1.64 10.49 14.98
N GLU A 91 2.93 10.18 15.11
CA GLU A 91 3.78 9.79 13.98
C GLU A 91 3.88 8.26 13.89
N PHE A 92 3.54 7.71 12.72
CA PHE A 92 3.73 6.30 12.41
C PHE A 92 5.00 6.10 11.57
N ILE A 93 5.91 5.25 12.05
CA ILE A 93 7.12 4.86 11.33
C ILE A 93 7.03 3.38 11.00
N ALA A 94 6.72 3.07 9.74
CA ALA A 94 6.64 1.70 9.23
C ALA A 94 7.88 1.37 8.38
N ARG A 95 8.54 0.24 8.67
CA ARG A 95 9.67 -0.29 7.87
C ARG A 95 9.36 -1.71 7.42
N LYS A 96 9.19 -1.91 6.11
CA LYS A 96 8.81 -3.21 5.52
C LYS A 96 7.59 -3.84 6.21
N SER A 97 6.64 -2.99 6.64
CA SER A 97 5.39 -3.44 7.24
C SER A 97 4.43 -3.99 6.19
N GLY A 98 3.45 -4.75 6.65
CA GLY A 98 2.30 -5.16 5.87
C GLY A 98 1.10 -5.36 6.77
N HIS A 99 -0.05 -5.68 6.17
CA HIS A 99 -1.36 -5.67 6.84
C HIS A 99 -1.39 -6.39 8.20
N PHE A 100 -0.71 -7.52 8.35
CA PHE A 100 -0.67 -8.24 9.62
C PHE A 100 -0.04 -7.41 10.75
N ILE A 101 1.11 -6.78 10.48
CA ILE A 101 1.81 -5.95 11.47
C ILE A 101 1.02 -4.66 11.72
N ASP A 102 0.53 -4.02 10.66
CA ASP A 102 -0.24 -2.78 10.76
C ASP A 102 -1.47 -3.00 11.65
N CYS A 103 -2.31 -3.98 11.32
CA CYS A 103 -3.49 -4.29 12.14
C CYS A 103 -3.14 -4.71 13.57
N LYS A 104 -2.05 -5.46 13.77
CA LYS A 104 -1.62 -5.88 15.11
C LYS A 104 -1.22 -4.68 15.97
N VAL A 105 -0.42 -3.76 15.44
CA VAL A 105 0.02 -2.56 16.16
C VAL A 105 -1.17 -1.65 16.46
N ILE A 106 -2.04 -1.41 15.49
CA ILE A 106 -3.24 -0.59 15.72
C ILE A 106 -4.14 -1.23 16.77
N LYS A 107 -4.35 -2.54 16.72
CA LYS A 107 -5.11 -3.25 17.75
C LYS A 107 -4.48 -3.13 19.14
N MET A 108 -3.16 -3.23 19.25
CA MET A 108 -2.46 -3.06 20.52
C MET A 108 -2.65 -1.64 21.08
N ILE A 109 -2.60 -0.61 20.23
CA ILE A 109 -2.87 0.78 20.65
C ILE A 109 -4.32 0.91 21.11
N TYR A 110 -5.28 0.35 20.36
CA TYR A 110 -6.69 0.36 20.72
C TYR A 110 -6.93 -0.30 22.08
N ASP A 111 -6.48 -1.54 22.26
CA ASP A 111 -6.68 -2.32 23.50
C ASP A 111 -6.01 -1.66 24.73
N GLN A 112 -5.00 -0.79 24.53
CA GLN A 112 -4.28 -0.12 25.61
C GLN A 112 -4.88 1.24 26.00
N TYR A 113 -5.50 1.95 25.06
CA TYR A 113 -5.88 3.36 25.24
C TYR A 113 -7.37 3.67 25.02
N MET A 114 -8.17 2.72 24.54
CA MET A 114 -9.61 2.87 24.27
C MET A 114 -10.41 1.83 25.05
#